data_AF-A0A7W4V8S4-F1
#
_entry.id   AF-A0A7W4V8S4-F1
#
_cell.length_a   1.000
_cell.length_b   1.000
_cell.length_c   1.000
_cell.angle_alpha   90.00
_cell.angle_beta   90.00
_cell.angle_gamma   90.00
#
_symmetry.space_group_name_H-M   'P 1'
#
loop_
_entity.id
_entity.type
_entity.pdbx_description
1 polymer ?
#
loop_
_entity_poly.entity_id
_entity_poly.type
_entity_poly.pdbx_seq_one_letter_code
_entity_poly.pdbx_strand_id
1 'polypeptide(L)' 'MNVRFMMPDAAPPRPPFVLVMREDDGGWHVRMLTEGYIVSLTETFSTRQEAVAAAAEAFPSLHIDVGGHSPGG' A
#
# COMPACT_ATOMS: atom_id res chain seq x y z
N MET A 1 -22.99 1.82 -25.52
CA MET A 1 -23.36 1.71 -24.10
C MET A 1 -22.07 1.50 -23.32
N ASN A 2 -21.46 2.56 -22.78
CA ASN A 2 -20.16 2.48 -22.11
C ASN A 2 -20.41 2.17 -20.64
N VAL A 3 -20.18 0.92 -20.24
CA VAL A 3 -20.19 0.51 -18.84
C VAL A 3 -18.90 1.02 -18.18
N ARG A 4 -19.00 2.16 -17.51
CA ARG A 4 -17.97 2.62 -16.58
C ARG A 4 -18.11 1.76 -15.33
N PHE A 5 -17.21 0.79 -15.17
CA PHE A 5 -17.07 0.03 -13.93
C PHE A 5 -16.63 0.99 -12.82
N MET A 6 -17.60 1.64 -12.17
CA MET A 6 -17.39 2.22 -10.85
C MET A 6 -17.24 1.04 -9.90
N MET A 7 -15.99 0.72 -9.55
CA MET A 7 -15.73 -0.06 -8.34
C MET A 7 -16.49 0.63 -7.20
N PRO A 8 -17.24 -0.10 -6.35
CA PRO A 8 -17.90 0.51 -5.23
C PRO A 8 -16.84 1.24 -4.41
N ASP A 9 -17.17 2.49 -4.09
CA ASP A 9 -16.51 3.44 -3.21
C ASP A 9 -15.88 2.78 -1.97
N ALA A 10 -14.77 2.04 -2.14
CA ALA A 10 -13.77 1.93 -1.11
C ALA A 10 -13.09 3.29 -1.16
N ALA A 11 -13.73 4.29 -0.53
CA ALA A 11 -13.10 5.58 -0.28
C ALA A 11 -11.66 5.26 0.15
N PRO A 12 -10.63 5.78 -0.54
CA PRO A 12 -9.25 5.46 -0.20
C PRO A 12 -9.13 5.67 1.31
N PRO A 13 -8.56 4.71 2.06
CA PRO A 13 -8.51 4.77 3.51
C PRO A 13 -8.09 6.18 3.89
N ARG A 14 -8.89 6.84 4.74
CA ARG A 14 -8.57 8.22 5.11
C ARG A 14 -7.20 8.17 5.78
N PRO A 15 -6.23 8.99 5.32
CA PRO A 15 -4.95 9.06 5.98
C PRO A 15 -5.14 9.34 7.48
N PRO A 16 -4.30 8.77 8.36
CA PRO A 16 -3.10 8.00 8.05
C PRO A 16 -3.35 6.52 7.74
N PHE A 17 -2.75 6.01 6.66
CA PHE A 17 -2.71 4.56 6.36
C PHE A 17 -1.36 4.16 5.76
N VAL A 18 -1.06 2.87 5.78
CA VAL A 18 0.17 2.30 5.23
C VAL A 18 -0.14 1.57 3.94
N LEU A 19 0.74 1.72 2.96
CA LEU A 19 0.65 1.17 1.64
C LEU A 19 1.88 0.30 1.40
N VAL A 20 1.66 -0.99 1.15
CA VAL A 20 2.71 -1.95 0.83
C VAL A 20 2.59 -2.32 -0.64
N MET A 21 3.59 -1.98 -1.45
CA MET A 21 3.56 -2.18 -2.90
C MET A 21 4.89 -2.70 -3.41
N ARG A 22 4.84 -3.41 -4.53
CA ARG A 22 6.04 -3.80 -5.27
C ARG A 22 6.41 -2.71 -6.28
N GLU A 23 7.64 -2.21 -6.22
CA GLU A 23 8.16 -1.24 -7.21
C GLU A 23 8.85 -1.95 -8.39
N ASP A 24 9.25 -1.17 -9.40
CA ASP A 24 9.87 -1.65 -10.65
C ASP A 24 11.19 -2.40 -10.42
N ASP A 25 11.91 -2.08 -9.34
CA ASP A 25 13.09 -2.80 -8.85
C ASP A 25 12.78 -4.26 -8.45
N GLY A 26 11.50 -4.60 -8.34
CA GLY A 26 11.03 -5.93 -7.93
C GLY A 26 10.98 -6.12 -6.43
N GLY A 27 11.47 -5.15 -5.65
CA GLY A 27 11.36 -5.06 -4.21
C GLY A 27 10.00 -4.57 -3.71
N TRP A 28 9.67 -4.93 -2.47
CA TRP A 28 8.49 -4.47 -1.75
C TRP A 28 8.85 -3.25 -0.89
N HIS A 29 8.08 -2.19 -1.07
CA HIS A 29 8.25 -0.94 -0.37
C HIS A 29 7.04 -0.65 0.50
N VAL A 30 7.30 -0.03 1.65
CA VAL A 30 6.31 0.36 2.64
C VAL A 30 6.26 1.87 2.70
N ARG A 31 5.08 2.44 2.45
CA ARG A 31 4.84 3.89 2.44
C ARG A 31 3.63 4.22 3.30
N MET A 32 3.79 5.07 4.29
CA MET A 32 2.72 5.61 5.10
C MET A 32 2.26 6.95 4.52
N LEU A 33 0.99 7.03 4.14
CA LEU A 33 0.37 8.23 3.61
C LEU A 33 -0.34 8.96 4.76
N THR A 34 0.03 10.22 4.99
CA THR A 34 -0.62 11.11 5.96
C THR A 34 -1.25 12.31 5.27
N GLU A 35 -1.91 13.17 6.04
CA GLU A 35 -2.36 14.47 5.54
C GLU A 35 -1.15 15.36 5.20
N GLY A 36 -0.82 15.40 3.91
CA GLY A 36 0.20 16.30 3.34
C GLY A 36 1.61 15.73 3.24
N TYR A 37 1.88 14.52 3.74
CA TYR A 37 3.22 13.90 3.67
C TYR A 37 3.15 12.40 3.38
N ILE A 38 4.23 11.89 2.78
CA ILE A 38 4.44 10.46 2.55
C ILE A 38 5.71 10.06 3.29
N VAL A 39 5.58 9.14 4.24
CA VAL A 39 6.70 8.58 5.00
C VAL A 39 7.01 7.20 4.44
N SER A 40 8.16 7.04 3.78
CA SER A 40 8.57 5.74 3.21
C SER A 40 9.62 5.09 4.08
N LEU A 41 9.56 3.77 4.26
CA LEU A 41 10.67 3.02 4.83
C LEU A 41 11.83 3.06 3.83
N THR A 42 13.06 3.26 4.33
CA THR A 42 14.28 3.22 3.51
C THR A 42 14.66 1.80 3.11
N GLU A 43 14.18 0.81 3.86
CA GLU A 43 14.44 -0.60 3.61
C GLU A 43 13.50 -1.14 2.54
N THR A 44 14.05 -1.93 1.64
CA THR A 44 13.32 -2.63 0.58
C THR A 44 13.27 -4.11 0.92
N PHE A 45 12.09 -4.71 0.88
CA PHE A 45 11.87 -6.09 1.27
C PHE A 45 11.80 -7.00 0.06
N SER A 46 12.32 -8.23 0.18
CA SER A 46 12.26 -9.19 -0.92
C SER A 46 10.88 -9.82 -1.06
N THR A 47 10.15 -9.97 0.05
CA THR A 47 8.82 -10.59 0.06
C THR A 47 7.73 -9.67 0.58
N ARG A 48 6.50 -9.91 0.09
CA ARG A 48 5.29 -9.22 0.57
C ARG A 48 5.12 -9.37 2.07
N GLN A 49 5.36 -10.58 2.59
CA GLN A 49 5.11 -10.89 3.99
C GLN A 49 6.08 -10.14 4.90
N GLU A 50 7.36 -10.04 4.53
CA GLU A 50 8.34 -9.24 5.25
C GLU A 50 7.95 -7.76 5.26
N ALA A 51 7.56 -7.20 4.11
CA ALA A 51 7.11 -5.81 4.04
C ALA A 51 5.86 -5.54 4.90
N VAL A 52 4.91 -6.47 4.92
CA VAL A 52 3.70 -6.35 5.76
C VAL A 52 4.04 -6.46 7.25
N ALA A 53 4.92 -7.39 7.62
CA ALA A 53 5.37 -7.52 9.01
C ALA A 53 6.11 -6.25 9.45
N ALA A 54 7.03 -5.74 8.64
CA ALA A 54 7.74 -4.49 8.92
C ALA A 54 6.80 -3.29 9.00
N ALA A 55 5.78 -3.22 8.12
CA ALA A 55 4.73 -2.23 8.18
C ALA A 55 3.93 -2.30 9.49
N ALA A 56 3.59 -3.51 9.96
CA ALA A 56 2.88 -3.72 11.22
C ALA A 56 3.73 -3.36 12.45
N GLU A 57 5.03 -3.64 12.42
CA GLU A 57 5.96 -3.27 13.49
C GLU A 57 6.20 -1.75 13.54
N ALA A 58 6.36 -1.10 12.37
CA ALA A 58 6.60 0.34 12.27
C ALA A 58 5.34 1.16 12.53
N PHE A 59 4.16 0.65 12.14
CA PHE A 59 2.89 1.36 12.19
C PHE A 59 1.75 0.49 12.77
N PRO A 60 1.86 0.04 14.03
CA PRO A 60 0.95 -0.95 14.61
C PRO A 60 -0.51 -0.49 14.73
N SER A 61 -0.77 0.82 14.70
CA SER A 61 -2.12 1.40 14.81
C SER A 61 -2.73 1.83 13.49
N LEU A 62 -2.00 1.68 12.37
CA LEU A 62 -2.46 2.14 11.07
C LEU A 62 -3.01 0.98 10.24
N HIS A 63 -4.00 1.29 9.40
CA HIS A 63 -4.51 0.34 8.43
C HIS A 63 -3.43 0.08 7.36
N ILE A 64 -3.11 -1.19 7.12
CA ILE A 64 -2.15 -1.59 6.09
C ILE A 64 -2.94 -2.03 4.86
N ASP A 65 -2.96 -1.17 3.84
CA ASP A 65 -3.35 -1.52 2.50
C ASP A 65 -2.17 -2.19 1.80
N VAL A 66 -2.37 -3.42 1.35
CA VAL A 66 -1.36 -4.12 0.58
C VAL A 66 -1.83 -4.10 -0.86
N GLY A 67 -1.17 -3.27 -1.68
CA GLY A 67 -1.40 -3.13 -3.10
C GLY A 67 -1.21 -4.48 -3.78
N GLY A 68 -2.28 -5.27 -3.79
CA GLY A 68 -2.39 -6.46 -4.59
C GLY A 68 -2.38 -5.99 -6.02
N HIS A 69 -1.34 -6.36 -6.76
CA HIS A 69 -1.39 -6.43 -8.20
C HIS A 69 -2.74 -7.05 -8.58
N SER A 70 -3.72 -6.21 -8.95
CA SER A 70 -4.87 -6.69 -9.70
C SER A 70 -4.28 -7.11 -11.04
N PRO A 71 -4.35 -8.40 -11.42
CA PRO A 71 -4.00 -8.79 -12.79
C PRO A 71 -5.10 -8.22 -13.70
N GLY A 72 -4.97 -6.95 -14.06
CA GLY A 72 -5.78 -6.26 -15.04
C GLY A 72 -4.93 -6.07 -16.30
N GLY A 73 -4.80 -7.14 -17.09
CA GLY A 73 -4.08 -7.17 -18.36
C GLY A 73 -4.05 -8.58 -18.93
#